data_AF-A0A2U1MPS6-F1
#
_entry.id   AF-A0A2U1MPS6-F1
#
_cell.length_a   1.000
_cell.length_b   1.000
_cell.length_c   1.000
_cell.angle_alpha   90.00
_cell.angle_beta   90.00
_cell.angle_gamma   90.00
#
_symmetry.space_group_name_H-M   'P 1'
#
loop_
_entity.id
_entity.type
_entity.pdbx_description
1 polymer ?
#
loop_
_entity_poly.entity_id
_entity_poly.type
_entity_poly.pdbx_seq_one_letter_code
_entity_poly.pdbx_strand_id
1 'polypeptide(L)'
;MAFSSCLSCDPFSISVNKHLSLSNARTKGSSFVSFAATKSYEKVASEKDVIEILRRESDEHSVLDVFKWALKQPSFEPSLGVYEEMLRKLGEYGSVDSIRGVLDEMKRSSCKVVEETFFILIESFAKVELYDEAICVLFIMEEEFGHGLVVAM
;
A
#
# COMPACT_ATOMS: atom_id res chain seq x y z
N MET A 1 32.88 4.05 20.82
CA MET A 1 32.07 2.83 20.98
C MET A 1 31.21 2.74 19.73
N ALA A 2 31.42 1.72 18.91
CA ALA A 2 30.75 1.57 17.63
C ALA A 2 29.38 0.91 17.86
N PHE A 3 28.30 1.64 17.57
CA PHE A 3 26.99 1.03 17.44
C PHE A 3 26.89 0.47 16.02
N SER A 4 26.79 -0.85 16.00
CA SER A 4 26.53 -1.73 14.87
C SER A 4 25.73 -1.06 13.77
N SER A 5 26.33 -0.98 12.59
CA SER A 5 25.68 -0.68 11.31
C SER A 5 24.53 -1.66 11.07
N CYS A 6 23.30 -1.22 11.31
CA CYS A 6 22.11 -1.88 10.80
C CYS A 6 22.14 -1.80 9.27
N LEU A 7 22.71 -2.83 8.63
CA LEU A 7 22.75 -3.00 7.17
C LEU A 7 21.36 -3.26 6.55
N SER A 8 20.27 -3.09 7.30
CA SER A 8 18.89 -3.32 6.85
C SER A 8 18.10 -2.03 6.62
N CYS A 9 18.64 -0.87 6.99
CA CYS A 9 17.97 0.42 6.81
C CYS A 9 18.44 1.12 5.52
N ASP A 10 18.41 0.40 4.40
CA ASP A 10 18.62 0.99 3.08
C ASP A 10 17.25 1.05 2.37
N PRO A 11 16.58 2.22 2.33
CA PRO A 11 15.23 2.35 1.77
C PRO A 11 15.17 2.12 0.24
N PHE A 12 16.34 2.03 -0.41
CA PHE A 12 16.47 1.95 -1.87
C PHE A 12 17.54 0.94 -2.34
N SER A 13 17.56 -0.29 -1.79
CA SER A 13 18.12 -1.42 -2.55
C SER A 13 17.18 -1.81 -3.71
N ILE A 14 17.18 -0.93 -4.71
CA ILE A 14 16.63 -1.09 -6.05
C ILE A 14 17.58 -2.04 -6.80
N SER A 15 17.33 -3.36 -6.74
CA SER A 15 17.91 -4.26 -7.73
C SER A 15 17.02 -4.25 -8.98
N VAL A 16 17.40 -3.41 -9.93
CA VAL A 16 16.95 -3.46 -11.32
C VAL A 16 17.26 -4.86 -11.89
N ASN A 17 16.29 -5.44 -12.59
CA ASN A 17 16.32 -6.66 -13.41
C ASN A 17 16.14 -8.04 -12.74
N LYS A 18 14.93 -8.58 -12.85
CA LYS A 18 14.67 -9.89 -13.48
C LYS A 18 13.31 -9.88 -14.21
N HIS A 19 13.42 -9.56 -15.50
CA HIS A 19 12.56 -9.90 -16.63
C HIS A 19 11.33 -10.78 -16.34
N LEU A 20 10.13 -10.18 -16.31
CA LEU A 20 8.89 -10.87 -16.69
C LEU A 20 8.42 -10.30 -18.04
N SER A 21 8.87 -10.94 -19.11
CA SER A 21 8.23 -10.86 -20.42
C SER A 21 6.88 -11.58 -20.36
N LEU A 22 5.78 -10.85 -20.51
CA LEU A 22 4.51 -11.45 -20.92
C LEU A 22 4.15 -10.94 -22.32
N SER A 23 4.45 -11.81 -23.27
CA SER A 23 3.96 -11.75 -24.64
C SER A 23 2.44 -11.83 -24.67
N ASN A 24 1.81 -10.90 -25.39
CA ASN A 24 0.39 -10.93 -25.71
C ASN A 24 0.08 -12.14 -26.61
N ALA A 25 -0.54 -13.18 -26.05
CA ALA A 25 -1.22 -14.21 -26.82
C ALA A 25 -2.72 -13.92 -26.84
N ARG A 26 -3.20 -13.48 -28.01
CA ARG A 26 -4.62 -13.35 -28.33
C ARG A 26 -5.14 -14.73 -28.72
N THR A 27 -6.04 -15.31 -27.94
CA THR A 27 -6.90 -16.42 -28.38
C THR A 27 -8.33 -16.19 -27.93
N LYS A 28 -9.23 -16.18 -28.91
CA LYS A 28 -10.68 -16.08 -28.75
C LYS A 28 -11.24 -17.39 -28.17
N GLY A 29 -12.26 -17.27 -27.33
CA GLY A 29 -13.45 -18.13 -27.42
C GLY A 29 -13.68 -19.17 -26.32
N SER A 30 -14.93 -19.20 -25.87
CA SER A 30 -15.67 -20.33 -25.29
C SER A 30 -15.59 -20.55 -23.77
N SER A 31 -16.62 -20.02 -23.11
CA SER A 31 -17.36 -20.59 -21.98
C SER A 31 -16.92 -21.97 -21.45
N PHE A 32 -16.46 -21.98 -20.20
CA PHE A 32 -16.78 -23.01 -19.21
C PHE A 32 -16.96 -22.30 -17.86
N VAL A 33 -18.18 -22.34 -17.32
CA VAL A 33 -18.51 -21.76 -16.02
C VAL A 33 -17.95 -22.67 -14.92
N SER A 34 -17.10 -22.12 -14.04
CA SER A 34 -16.68 -22.79 -12.81
C SER A 34 -17.11 -22.00 -11.59
N PHE A 35 -17.71 -22.75 -10.68
CA PHE A 35 -18.38 -22.37 -9.44
C PHE A 35 -17.36 -21.89 -8.39
N ALA A 36 -17.25 -20.57 -8.19
CA ALA A 36 -16.67 -19.96 -7.01
C ALA A 36 -17.38 -18.61 -6.80
N ALA A 37 -17.78 -18.30 -5.57
CA ALA A 37 -18.59 -17.13 -5.22
C ALA A 37 -17.88 -15.83 -5.61
N THR A 38 -18.17 -15.30 -6.80
CA THR A 38 -17.64 -14.02 -7.24
C THR A 38 -18.47 -12.89 -6.63
N LYS A 39 -17.90 -12.13 -5.69
CA LYS A 39 -18.40 -10.78 -5.38
C LYS A 39 -18.42 -10.02 -6.72
N SER A 40 -19.63 -9.73 -7.21
CA SER A 40 -19.83 -9.03 -8.49
C SER A 40 -19.56 -7.55 -8.27
N TYR A 41 -18.38 -7.08 -8.65
CA TYR A 41 -18.01 -5.68 -8.57
C TYR A 41 -18.19 -5.03 -9.96
N GLU A 42 -19.42 -4.65 -10.30
CA GLU A 42 -19.81 -4.27 -11.68
C GLU A 42 -20.25 -2.80 -11.83
N LYS A 43 -19.75 -1.86 -11.02
CA LYS A 43 -20.07 -0.43 -11.20
C LYS A 43 -18.86 0.48 -10.94
N VAL A 44 -18.80 1.57 -11.71
CA VAL A 44 -17.89 2.71 -11.51
C VAL A 44 -17.91 3.05 -10.01
N ALA A 45 -16.79 2.80 -9.34
CA ALA A 45 -16.66 2.98 -7.92
C ALA A 45 -16.35 4.45 -7.63
N SER A 46 -17.21 5.12 -6.88
CA SER A 46 -16.80 6.36 -6.23
C SER A 46 -15.68 6.04 -5.24
N GLU A 47 -14.75 6.97 -5.01
CA GLU A 47 -13.74 6.81 -3.95
C GLU A 47 -14.36 6.45 -2.60
N LYS A 48 -15.53 7.04 -2.30
CA LYS A 48 -16.28 6.74 -1.07
C LYS A 48 -16.75 5.29 -1.00
N ASP A 49 -17.19 4.73 -2.13
CA ASP A 49 -17.65 3.35 -2.21
C ASP A 49 -16.46 2.40 -1.98
N VAL A 50 -15.30 2.71 -2.58
CA VAL A 50 -14.08 1.91 -2.38
C VAL A 50 -13.66 1.93 -0.93
N ILE A 51 -13.59 3.10 -0.30
CA ILE A 51 -13.25 3.25 1.12
C ILE A 51 -14.24 2.47 2.01
N GLU A 52 -15.54 2.55 1.75
CA GLU A 52 -16.54 1.80 2.51
C GLU A 52 -16.36 0.29 2.37
N ILE A 53 -16.09 -0.20 1.15
CA ILE A 53 -15.83 -1.62 0.92
C ILE A 53 -14.57 -2.05 1.67
N LEU A 54 -13.46 -1.30 1.55
CA LEU A 54 -12.19 -1.61 2.23
C LEU A 54 -12.34 -1.72 3.74
N ARG A 55 -13.12 -0.82 4.37
CA ARG A 55 -13.40 -0.85 5.81
C ARG A 55 -14.15 -2.09 6.27
N ARG A 56 -14.94 -2.69 5.38
CA ARG A 56 -15.78 -3.87 5.68
C ARG A 56 -15.02 -5.16 5.48
N GLU A 57 -13.94 -5.16 4.71
CA GLU A 57 -13.10 -6.34 4.53
C GLU A 57 -12.28 -6.62 5.80
N SER A 58 -12.30 -7.88 6.22
CA SER A 58 -11.63 -8.35 7.45
C SER A 58 -10.35 -9.14 7.17
N ASP A 59 -10.06 -9.42 5.90
CA ASP A 59 -8.94 -10.25 5.46
C ASP A 59 -8.01 -9.46 4.54
N GLU A 60 -6.69 -9.65 4.70
CA GLU A 60 -5.66 -8.93 3.95
C GLU A 60 -5.79 -9.15 2.43
N HIS A 61 -5.99 -10.39 2.01
CA HIS A 61 -6.11 -10.72 0.58
C HIS A 61 -7.35 -10.05 -0.03
N SER A 62 -8.45 -10.03 0.71
CA SER A 62 -9.70 -9.39 0.30
C SER A 62 -9.55 -7.87 0.16
N VAL A 63 -8.85 -7.21 1.09
CA VAL A 63 -8.49 -5.78 1.01
C VAL A 63 -7.67 -5.50 -0.26
N LEU A 64 -6.65 -6.32 -0.53
CA LEU A 64 -5.80 -6.18 -1.71
C LEU A 64 -6.57 -6.41 -3.02
N ASP A 65 -7.48 -7.39 -3.04
CA ASP A 65 -8.28 -7.70 -4.23
C ASP A 65 -9.29 -6.59 -4.55
N VAL A 66 -9.91 -5.99 -3.52
CA VAL A 66 -10.76 -4.80 -3.68
C VAL A 66 -9.96 -3.65 -4.27
N PHE A 67 -8.76 -3.38 -3.75
CA PHE A 67 -7.92 -2.30 -4.26
C PHE A 67 -7.49 -2.53 -5.71
N LYS A 68 -7.01 -3.74 -6.04
CA LYS A 68 -6.67 -4.13 -7.42
C LYS A 68 -7.86 -4.06 -8.36
N TRP A 69 -9.06 -4.39 -7.89
CA TRP A 69 -10.27 -4.24 -8.67
C TRP A 69 -10.59 -2.76 -8.93
N ALA A 70 -10.46 -1.91 -7.91
CA ALA A 70 -10.71 -0.47 -8.02
C ALA A 70 -9.75 0.17 -9.04
N LEU A 71 -8.45 -0.14 -8.97
CA LEU A 71 -7.43 0.33 -9.92
C LEU A 71 -7.67 -0.08 -11.39
N LYS A 72 -8.46 -1.14 -11.63
CA LYS A 72 -8.82 -1.58 -12.98
C LYS A 72 -10.03 -0.84 -13.56
N GLN A 73 -10.71 -0.02 -12.76
CA GLN A 73 -11.86 0.74 -13.24
C GLN A 73 -11.41 1.88 -14.15
N PRO A 74 -12.00 2.06 -15.35
CA PRO A 74 -11.49 2.99 -16.37
C PRO A 74 -11.39 4.46 -15.97
N SER A 75 -12.11 4.88 -14.93
CA SER A 75 -12.18 6.27 -14.46
C SER A 75 -11.87 6.40 -12.98
N PHE A 76 -11.23 5.39 -12.38
CA PHE A 76 -10.84 5.43 -10.98
C PHE A 76 -9.38 5.81 -10.85
N GLU A 77 -9.15 6.92 -10.18
CA GLU A 77 -7.83 7.35 -9.75
C GLU A 77 -7.87 7.41 -8.21
N PRO A 78 -7.03 6.64 -7.50
CA PRO A 78 -7.07 6.68 -6.04
C PRO A 78 -6.62 8.03 -5.53
N SER A 79 -7.46 8.66 -4.72
CA SER A 79 -7.05 9.83 -3.92
C SER A 79 -6.18 9.41 -2.74
N LEU A 80 -5.55 10.40 -2.11
CA LEU A 80 -4.79 10.21 -0.88
C LEU A 80 -5.61 9.46 0.18
N GLY A 81 -6.90 9.78 0.33
CA GLY A 81 -7.76 9.12 1.31
C GLY A 81 -7.99 7.63 1.04
N VAL A 82 -7.99 7.20 -0.23
CA VAL A 82 -8.06 5.76 -0.57
C VAL A 82 -6.75 5.07 -0.18
N TYR A 83 -5.61 5.69 -0.48
CA TYR A 83 -4.31 5.15 -0.11
C TYR A 83 -4.13 5.08 1.42
N GLU A 84 -4.51 6.12 2.14
CA GLU A 84 -4.45 6.15 3.60
C GLU A 84 -5.33 5.08 4.25
N GLU A 85 -6.54 4.83 3.70
CA GLU A 85 -7.37 3.72 4.16
C GLU A 85 -6.72 2.36 3.88
N MET A 86 -6.12 2.19 2.69
CA MET A 86 -5.37 0.98 2.35
C MET A 86 -4.20 0.73 3.30
N LEU A 87 -3.39 1.75 3.56
CA LEU A 87 -2.24 1.65 4.46
C LEU A 87 -2.68 1.36 5.89
N ARG A 88 -3.78 1.97 6.36
CA ARG A 88 -4.38 1.68 7.66
C ARG A 88 -4.76 0.21 7.77
N LYS A 89 -5.53 -0.30 6.80
CA LYS A 89 -5.96 -1.71 6.74
C LYS A 89 -4.77 -2.66 6.71
N LEU A 90 -3.79 -2.44 5.86
CA LEU A 90 -2.61 -3.32 5.77
C LEU A 90 -1.75 -3.26 7.03
N GLY A 91 -1.68 -2.10 7.69
CA GLY A 91 -1.00 -1.94 8.96
C GLY A 91 -1.66 -2.72 10.11
N GLU A 92 -2.99 -2.84 10.12
CA GLU A 92 -3.72 -3.72 11.06
C GLU A 92 -3.36 -5.20 10.91
N TYR A 93 -2.90 -5.61 9.72
CA TYR A 93 -2.42 -6.98 9.46
C TYR A 93 -0.90 -7.13 9.62
N GLY A 94 -0.18 -6.04 9.91
CA GLY A 94 1.29 -6.03 9.97
C GLY A 94 1.95 -6.36 8.62
N SER A 95 1.25 -6.17 7.51
CA SER A 95 1.74 -6.60 6.20
C SER A 95 2.68 -5.57 5.56
N VAL A 96 3.93 -5.55 6.01
CA VAL A 96 4.98 -4.62 5.57
C VAL A 96 5.21 -4.64 4.05
N ASP A 97 5.27 -5.83 3.43
CA ASP A 97 5.50 -5.96 1.99
C ASP A 97 4.37 -5.36 1.16
N SER A 98 3.12 -5.59 1.57
CA SER A 98 1.94 -5.01 0.93
C SER A 98 1.91 -3.48 1.08
N ILE A 99 2.27 -2.97 2.28
CA ILE A 99 2.40 -1.52 2.53
C ILE A 99 3.42 -0.90 1.58
N ARG A 100 4.59 -1.52 1.40
CA ARG A 100 5.61 -1.05 0.45
C ARG A 100 5.05 -0.99 -0.97
N GLY A 101 4.33 -2.01 -1.42
CA GLY A 101 3.70 -2.02 -2.73
C GLY A 101 2.69 -0.88 -2.93
N VAL A 102 1.94 -0.53 -1.90
CA VAL A 102 1.01 0.62 -1.95
C VAL A 102 1.76 1.94 -2.01
N LEU A 103 2.82 2.13 -1.22
CA LEU A 103 3.66 3.34 -1.28
C LEU A 103 4.34 3.51 -2.65
N ASP A 104 4.78 2.41 -3.27
CA ASP A 104 5.34 2.43 -4.63
C ASP A 104 4.27 2.81 -5.67
N GLU A 105 3.03 2.34 -5.50
CA GLU A 105 1.92 2.74 -6.36
C GLU A 105 1.57 4.22 -6.19
N MET A 106 1.57 4.76 -4.96
CA MET A 106 1.40 6.21 -4.71
C MET A 106 2.44 7.04 -5.46
N LYS A 107 3.72 6.64 -5.38
CA LYS A 107 4.82 7.29 -6.11
C LYS A 107 4.59 7.26 -7.62
N ARG A 108 4.17 6.10 -8.15
CA ARG A 108 3.84 5.93 -9.58
C ARG A 108 2.64 6.77 -10.03
N SER A 109 1.62 6.88 -9.19
CA SER A 109 0.43 7.68 -9.48
C SER A 109 0.63 9.17 -9.20
N SER A 110 1.86 9.61 -8.91
CA SER A 110 2.18 10.99 -8.51
C SER A 110 1.36 11.50 -7.31
N CYS A 111 0.84 10.57 -6.49
CA CYS A 111 0.19 10.90 -5.23
C CYS A 111 1.28 11.11 -4.19
N LYS A 112 1.41 12.35 -3.71
CA LYS A 112 2.47 12.72 -2.76
C LYS A 112 2.17 12.11 -1.39
N VAL A 113 3.15 11.39 -0.84
CA VAL A 113 3.15 10.96 0.56
C VAL A 113 3.33 12.19 1.45
N VAL A 114 2.47 12.33 2.46
CA VAL A 114 2.49 13.44 3.43
C VAL A 114 2.79 12.92 4.83
N GLU A 115 3.10 13.81 5.77
CA GLU A 115 3.41 13.48 7.16
C GLU A 115 2.31 12.61 7.81
N GLU A 116 1.03 12.92 7.53
CA GLU A 116 -0.12 12.14 8.01
C GLU A 116 -0.08 10.66 7.58
N THR A 117 0.44 10.37 6.39
CA THR A 117 0.61 9.00 5.91
C THR A 117 1.60 8.21 6.76
N PHE A 118 2.68 8.85 7.24
CA PHE A 118 3.64 8.21 8.14
C PHE A 118 3.03 7.96 9.52
N PHE A 119 2.26 8.91 10.05
CA PHE A 119 1.56 8.72 11.34
C PHE A 119 0.60 7.53 11.30
N ILE A 120 -0.14 7.33 10.19
CA ILE A 120 -1.00 6.16 10.02
C ILE A 120 -0.19 4.87 10.13
N LEU A 121 0.97 4.79 9.49
CA LEU A 121 1.83 3.61 9.51
C LEU A 121 2.43 3.35 10.90
N ILE A 122 2.96 4.40 11.55
CA ILE A 122 3.52 4.31 12.91
C ILE A 122 2.44 3.84 13.89
N GLU A 123 1.25 4.43 13.85
CA GLU A 123 0.14 4.07 14.72
C GLU A 123 -0.32 2.63 14.48
N SER A 124 -0.48 2.22 13.21
CA SER A 124 -0.91 0.86 12.87
C SER A 124 0.11 -0.19 13.29
N PHE A 125 1.41 0.02 13.04
CA PHE A 125 2.45 -0.92 13.46
C PHE A 125 2.58 -1.02 14.98
N ALA A 126 2.49 0.10 15.70
CA ALA A 126 2.50 0.10 17.16
C ALA A 126 1.32 -0.69 17.75
N LYS A 127 0.14 -0.64 17.12
CA LYS A 127 -1.07 -1.39 17.54
C LYS A 127 -0.92 -2.90 17.41
N VAL A 128 -0.10 -3.37 16.46
CA VAL A 128 0.16 -4.79 16.23
C VAL A 128 1.52 -5.24 16.80
N GLU A 129 2.11 -4.44 17.69
CA GLU A 129 3.38 -4.71 18.39
C GLU A 129 4.61 -4.83 17.47
N LEU A 130 4.52 -4.31 16.24
CA LEU A 130 5.63 -4.20 15.29
C LEU A 130 6.44 -2.92 15.55
N TYR A 131 7.06 -2.85 16.72
CA TYR A 131 7.75 -1.63 17.18
C TYR A 131 8.99 -1.29 16.37
N ASP A 132 9.73 -2.30 15.89
CA ASP A 132 10.92 -2.09 15.07
C ASP A 132 10.54 -1.40 13.76
N GLU A 133 9.45 -1.84 13.13
CA GLU A 133 8.88 -1.24 11.92
C GLU A 133 8.36 0.17 12.20
N ALA A 134 7.65 0.39 13.31
CA ALA A 134 7.16 1.71 13.70
C ALA A 134 8.31 2.72 13.88
N ILE A 135 9.40 2.31 14.54
CA ILE A 135 10.61 3.11 14.72
C ILE A 135 11.30 3.36 13.38
N CYS A 136 11.38 2.36 12.49
CA CYS A 136 11.92 2.54 11.15
C CYS A 136 11.14 3.60 10.36
N VAL A 137 9.81 3.55 10.39
CA VAL A 137 8.97 4.54 9.70
C VAL A 137 9.16 5.95 10.28
N LEU A 138 9.33 6.08 11.60
CA LEU A 138 9.62 7.36 12.25
C LEU A 138 10.94 7.96 11.74
N PHE A 139 12.02 7.18 11.65
CA PHE A 139 13.29 7.67 11.12
C PHE A 139 13.17 8.12 9.66
N ILE A 140 12.45 7.37 8.83
CA ILE A 140 12.22 7.76 7.43
C ILE A 140 11.44 9.09 7.36
N MET A 141 10.44 9.28 8.22
CA MET A 141 9.69 10.53 8.31
C MET A 141 10.60 11.71 8.70
N GLU A 142 11.52 11.52 9.65
CA GLU A 142 12.51 12.53 10.04
C GLU A 142 13.50 12.86 8.91
N GLU A 143 13.90 11.90 8.10
CA GLU A 143 14.77 12.17 6.94
C GLU A 143 14.04 12.98 5.85
N GLU A 144 12.76 12.68 5.61
CA GLU A 144 11.95 13.33 4.57
C GLU A 144 11.41 14.72 5.01
N PHE A 145 11.08 14.91 6.29
CA PHE A 145 10.40 16.11 6.81
C PHE A 145 11.13 16.82 7.96
N GLY A 146 12.18 16.21 8.53
CA GLY A 146 12.82 16.64 9.77
C GLY A 146 13.60 17.95 9.70
N HIS A 147 13.80 18.54 8.53
CA HIS A 147 14.35 19.90 8.41
C HIS A 147 13.47 20.99 9.06
N GLY A 148 12.23 20.67 9.46
CA GLY A 148 11.34 21.57 10.23
C GLY A 148 11.24 21.28 11.73
N LEU A 149 11.50 20.05 12.19
CA LEU A 149 11.28 19.64 13.59
C LEU A 149 12.44 20.01 14.52
N VAL A 150 13.69 19.97 14.04
CA VAL A 150 14.88 20.33 14.83
C VAL A 150 15.00 21.82 15.16
N VAL A 151 14.13 22.68 14.63
CA VAL A 151 14.11 24.12 14.92
C VAL A 151 13.07 24.49 15.99
N ALA A 152 12.28 23.52 16.47
CA ALA A 152 11.18 23.74 17.41
C ALA A 152 11.34 23.04 18.78
N MET A 153 12.46 22.34 19.03
CA MET A 153 12.84 21.79 20.34
C MET A 153 14.02 22.57 20.93
#